data_AF-A0A6P8F3L4-F1
#
_entry.id   AF-A0A6P8F3L4-F1
#
_cell.length_a   1.000
_cell.length_b   1.000
_cell.length_c   1.000
_cell.angle_alpha   90.00
_cell.angle_beta   90.00
_cell.angle_gamma   90.00
#
_symmetry.space_group_name_H-M   'P 1'
#
loop_
_entity.id
_entity.type
_entity.pdbx_description
1 polymer ?
#
loop_
_entity_poly.entity_id
_entity_poly.type
_entity_poly.pdbx_seq_one_letter_code
_entity_poly.pdbx_strand_id
1 'polypeptide(L)'
;MKKRNNLVFKECSLSISSTSVNMRTLAALLALVLVISVNGQYGVTNHICCARHYSQRIPAGKVVSYSTTSSGCHLKAHVFKTVAKKQFCVNPALPWVKKIVTKLDKKPSAA
;
A
#
# COMPACT_ATOMS: atom_id res chain seq x y z
N MET A 1 -12.36 22.07 13.83
CA MET A 1 -13.34 21.17 14.45
C MET A 1 -13.03 19.72 14.05
N LYS A 2 -12.88 18.83 15.06
CA LYS A 2 -13.06 17.35 15.06
C LYS A 2 -12.12 16.49 14.18
N LYS A 3 -11.35 15.49 14.65
CA LYS A 3 -11.00 14.94 15.97
C LYS A 3 -9.75 14.03 15.75
N ARG A 4 -8.71 14.13 16.59
CA ARG A 4 -7.61 13.15 16.66
C ARG A 4 -8.08 11.94 17.48
N ASN A 5 -8.30 10.79 16.85
CA ASN A 5 -8.65 9.55 17.54
C ASN A 5 -8.01 8.40 16.73
N ASN A 6 -6.74 8.06 16.94
CA ASN A 6 -6.32 7.09 17.96
C ASN A 6 -7.37 6.00 18.15
N LEU A 7 -7.37 5.02 17.24
CA LEU A 7 -7.76 3.65 17.51
C LEU A 7 -6.46 3.02 18.04
N VAL A 8 -6.09 3.34 19.28
CA VAL A 8 -6.51 2.55 20.45
C VAL A 8 -6.49 1.09 20.02
N PHE A 9 -5.30 0.49 20.18
CA PHE A 9 -5.20 -0.86 20.70
C PHE A 9 -6.45 -1.12 21.51
N LYS A 10 -7.30 -2.03 21.03
CA LYS A 10 -8.35 -2.56 21.86
C LYS A 10 -7.62 -3.42 22.89
N GLU A 11 -7.00 -2.75 23.85
CA GLU A 11 -6.70 -3.26 25.16
C GLU A 11 -8.07 -3.68 25.69
N CYS A 12 -8.47 -4.92 25.38
CA CYS A 12 -9.33 -5.63 26.30
C CYS A 12 -8.62 -5.45 27.62
N SER A 13 -9.24 -4.71 28.55
CA SER A 13 -8.85 -4.75 29.94
C SER A 13 -8.99 -6.20 30.39
N LEU A 14 -7.99 -7.03 30.09
CA LEU A 14 -7.68 -8.15 30.92
C LEU A 14 -7.13 -7.50 32.17
N SER A 15 -8.01 -7.31 33.15
CA SER A 15 -7.60 -7.25 34.54
C SER A 15 -6.82 -8.53 34.80
N ILE A 16 -5.50 -8.52 34.62
CA ILE A 16 -4.63 -9.57 35.12
C ILE A 16 -4.56 -9.31 36.62
N SER A 17 -5.63 -9.66 37.31
CA SER A 17 -5.60 -9.85 38.75
C SER A 17 -4.58 -10.96 38.98
N SER A 18 -3.52 -10.67 39.74
CA SER A 18 -2.54 -11.65 40.22
C SER A 18 -3.28 -12.83 40.85
N THR A 19 -3.56 -13.84 40.04
CA THR A 19 -4.02 -15.15 40.46
C THR A 19 -3.04 -16.12 39.83
N SER A 20 -2.43 -16.94 40.69
CA SER A 20 -1.42 -17.96 40.37
C SER A 20 -1.58 -18.50 38.95
N VAL A 21 -0.59 -18.23 38.09
CA VAL A 21 -0.56 -18.73 36.71
C VAL A 21 -0.49 -20.26 36.78
N ASN A 22 -1.62 -20.92 36.57
CA ASN A 22 -1.71 -22.38 36.63
C ASN A 22 -1.09 -22.99 35.35
N MET A 23 -0.43 -24.15 35.46
CA MET A 23 0.22 -24.84 34.31
C MET A 23 -0.71 -25.02 33.09
N ARG A 24 -2.02 -25.12 33.32
CA ARG A 24 -3.06 -25.20 32.27
C ARG A 24 -3.31 -23.86 31.56
N THR A 25 -3.24 -22.73 32.27
CA THR A 25 -3.39 -21.41 31.66
C THR A 25 -2.15 -21.03 30.85
N LEU A 26 -0.96 -21.46 31.29
CA LEU A 26 0.28 -21.31 30.52
C LEU A 26 0.21 -22.07 29.18
N ALA A 27 -0.27 -23.32 29.20
CA ALA A 27 -0.44 -24.13 28.00
C ALA A 27 -1.47 -23.52 27.03
N ALA A 28 -2.59 -22.98 27.54
CA ALA A 28 -3.59 -22.31 26.73
C ALA A 28 -3.06 -21.01 26.09
N LEU A 29 -2.28 -20.21 26.84
CA LEU A 29 -1.61 -19.03 26.32
C LEU A 29 -0.57 -19.37 25.24
N LEU A 30 0.25 -20.41 25.46
CA LEU A 30 1.21 -20.89 24.47
C LEU A 30 0.52 -21.34 23.18
N ALA A 31 -0.57 -22.11 23.30
CA ALA A 31 -1.34 -22.57 22.16
C ALA A 31 -1.94 -21.40 21.36
N LEU A 32 -2.46 -20.37 22.04
CA LEU A 32 -2.99 -19.18 21.38
C LEU A 32 -1.91 -18.42 20.59
N VAL A 33 -0.70 -18.27 21.16
CA VAL A 33 0.43 -17.61 20.48
C VAL A 33 0.86 -18.39 19.22
N LEU A 34 0.87 -19.73 19.28
CA LEU A 34 1.21 -20.59 18.14
C LEU A 34 0.19 -20.49 16.99
N VAL A 35 -1.10 -20.26 17.29
CA VAL A 35 -2.14 -20.09 16.27
C VAL A 35 -2.02 -18.74 15.55
N ILE A 36 -1.43 -17.73 16.18
CA ILE A 36 -1.24 -16.40 15.57
C ILE A 36 -0.02 -16.41 14.62
N SER A 37 1.03 -17.16 14.94
CA SER A 37 2.26 -17.23 14.12
C SER A 37 2.11 -18.01 12.81
N VAL A 38 1.19 -18.98 12.73
CA VAL A 38 0.89 -19.72 11.48
C VAL A 38 0.14 -18.89 10.43
N ASN A 39 -0.43 -17.76 10.85
CA ASN A 39 -1.24 -16.87 10.01
C ASN A 39 -0.48 -15.61 9.55
N GLY A 40 0.82 -15.53 9.85
CA GLY A 40 1.67 -14.35 9.65
C GLY A 40 2.12 -14.04 8.22
N GLN A 41 1.38 -14.45 7.19
CA GLN A 41 1.69 -14.08 5.79
C GLN A 41 0.44 -13.73 4.98
N TYR A 42 -0.42 -12.87 5.50
CA TYR A 42 -1.22 -12.02 4.61
C TYR A 42 -0.32 -10.87 4.17
N GLY A 43 0.58 -11.15 3.24
CA GLY A 43 1.16 -10.10 2.43
C GLY A 43 0.01 -9.45 1.67
N VAL A 44 -0.64 -8.44 2.26
CA VAL A 44 -1.53 -7.55 1.52
C VAL A 44 -0.63 -6.90 0.49
N THR A 45 -0.58 -7.50 -0.70
CA THR A 45 0.06 -6.90 -1.85
C THR A 45 -0.76 -5.65 -2.09
N ASN A 46 -0.27 -4.52 -1.58
CA ASN A 46 -0.88 -3.21 -1.76
C ASN A 46 -0.69 -2.86 -3.24
N HIS A 47 -1.54 -3.44 -4.08
CA HIS A 47 -1.62 -3.08 -5.48
C HIS A 47 -2.00 -1.61 -5.55
N ILE A 48 -1.16 -0.82 -6.21
CA ILE A 48 -1.44 0.60 -6.43
C ILE A 48 -2.61 0.65 -7.42
N CYS A 49 -3.81 0.92 -6.91
CA CYS A 49 -5.00 1.18 -7.71
C CYS A 49 -5.31 2.68 -7.72
N CYS A 50 -5.76 3.15 -8.88
CA CYS A 50 -6.17 4.52 -9.10
C CYS A 50 -7.69 4.65 -9.00
N ALA A 51 -8.18 5.64 -8.27
CA ALA A 51 -9.61 5.95 -8.25
C ALA A 51 -10.05 6.76 -9.48
N ARG A 52 -9.17 7.62 -10.01
CA ARG A 52 -9.43 8.47 -11.18
C ARG A 52 -8.15 8.82 -11.92
N HIS A 53 -8.27 9.20 -13.20
CA HIS A 53 -7.17 9.79 -13.95
C HIS A 53 -7.00 11.26 -13.60
N TYR A 54 -5.76 11.72 -13.62
CA TYR A 54 -5.37 13.11 -13.50
C TYR A 54 -5.67 13.82 -14.81
N SER A 55 -6.50 14.87 -14.74
CA SER A 55 -7.03 15.54 -15.92
C SER A 55 -6.05 16.51 -16.58
N GLN A 56 -5.02 16.97 -15.85
CA GLN A 56 -4.06 17.94 -16.36
C GLN A 56 -2.82 17.27 -16.97
N ARG A 57 -2.20 17.97 -17.91
CA ARG A 57 -0.98 17.50 -18.56
C ARG A 57 0.23 17.69 -17.65
N ILE A 58 1.00 16.63 -17.45
CA ILE A 58 2.24 16.68 -16.68
C ILE A 58 3.40 16.95 -17.65
N PRO A 59 4.27 17.94 -17.38
CA PRO A 59 5.46 18.18 -18.19
C PRO A 59 6.40 16.96 -18.16
N ALA A 60 6.82 16.50 -19.33
CA ALA A 60 7.67 15.30 -19.49
C ALA A 60 8.98 15.37 -18.67
N GLY A 61 9.62 16.54 -18.62
CA GLY A 61 10.88 16.74 -17.90
C GLY A 61 10.77 16.61 -16.37
N LYS A 62 9.55 16.58 -15.82
CA LYS A 62 9.32 16.38 -14.38
C LYS A 62 9.05 14.93 -14.01
N VAL A 63 8.82 14.04 -14.97
CA VAL A 63 8.52 12.61 -14.74
C VAL A 63 9.84 11.84 -14.73
N VAL A 64 10.12 11.13 -13.63
CA VAL A 64 11.36 10.36 -13.44
C VAL A 64 11.17 8.89 -13.76
N SER A 65 9.99 8.35 -13.47
CA SER A 65 9.64 6.96 -13.72
C SER A 65 8.13 6.82 -13.79
N TYR A 66 7.68 5.65 -14.25
CA TYR A 66 6.28 5.29 -14.22
C TYR A 66 6.10 3.85 -13.78
N SER A 67 4.89 3.51 -13.35
CA SER A 67 4.47 2.15 -13.06
C SER A 67 3.07 1.93 -13.62
N THR A 68 2.65 0.68 -13.80
CA THR A 68 1.31 0.36 -14.29
C THR A 68 0.48 -0.21 -13.16
N THR A 69 -0.80 0.20 -13.09
CA THR A 69 -1.76 -0.37 -12.13
C THR A 69 -1.90 -1.88 -12.32
N SER A 70 -2.09 -2.62 -11.23
CA SER A 70 -2.28 -4.08 -11.27
C SER A 70 -3.43 -4.51 -12.19
N SER A 71 -3.36 -5.74 -12.70
CA SER A 71 -4.44 -6.35 -13.48
C SER A 71 -5.76 -6.38 -12.70
N GLY A 72 -5.72 -6.53 -11.38
CA GLY A 72 -6.89 -6.53 -10.50
C GLY A 72 -7.55 -5.17 -10.25
N CYS A 73 -6.93 -4.06 -10.68
CA CYS A 73 -7.57 -2.74 -10.58
C CYS A 73 -8.60 -2.56 -11.71
N HIS A 74 -9.81 -2.11 -11.36
CA HIS A 74 -10.86 -1.76 -12.33
C HIS A 74 -10.43 -0.63 -13.28
N LEU A 75 -9.70 0.36 -12.77
CA LEU A 75 -9.19 1.47 -13.56
C LEU A 75 -7.76 1.19 -14.02
N LYS A 76 -7.57 1.09 -15.34
CA LYS A 76 -6.24 1.01 -15.95
C LYS A 76 -5.61 2.39 -16.00
N ALA A 77 -4.43 2.53 -15.39
CA ALA A 77 -3.68 3.78 -15.39
C ALA A 77 -2.16 3.53 -15.38
N HIS A 78 -1.40 4.50 -15.90
CA HIS A 78 0.01 4.63 -15.55
C HIS A 78 0.13 5.56 -14.35
N VAL A 79 0.97 5.20 -13.39
CA VAL A 79 1.29 6.00 -12.21
C VAL A 79 2.63 6.67 -12.48
N PHE A 80 2.59 7.96 -12.81
CA PHE A 80 3.79 8.77 -13.05
C PHE A 80 4.38 9.24 -11.73
N LYS A 81 5.65 8.92 -11.49
CA LYS A 81 6.42 9.45 -10.38
C LYS A 81 7.22 10.65 -10.86
N THR A 82 7.11 11.76 -10.15
CA THR A 82 7.80 13.00 -10.50
C THR A 82 9.05 13.22 -9.65
N VAL A 83 9.92 14.14 -10.06
CA VAL A 83 11.10 14.59 -9.28
C VAL A 83 10.70 15.06 -7.87
N ALA A 84 9.52 15.65 -7.72
CA ALA A 84 8.96 16.08 -6.43
C ALA A 84 8.41 14.90 -5.60
N LYS A 85 8.70 13.64 -5.98
CA LYS A 85 8.21 12.39 -5.39
C LYS A 85 6.68 12.26 -5.38
N LYS A 86 5.95 13.10 -6.12
CA LYS A 86 4.50 13.01 -6.28
C LYS A 86 4.15 11.96 -7.32
N GLN A 87 3.06 11.22 -7.06
CA GLN A 87 2.51 10.21 -7.95
C GLN A 87 1.22 10.71 -8.59
N PHE A 88 1.06 10.48 -9.89
CA PHE A 88 -0.13 10.86 -10.64
C PHE A 88 -0.63 9.70 -11.49
N CYS A 89 -1.88 9.32 -11.29
CA CYS A 89 -2.58 8.37 -12.15
C CYS A 89 -2.94 9.05 -13.47
N VAL A 90 -2.48 8.54 -14.60
CA VAL A 90 -2.76 9.12 -15.92
C VAL A 90 -3.37 8.08 -16.85
N ASN A 91 -4.20 8.54 -17.78
CA ASN A 91 -4.88 7.67 -18.74
C ASN A 91 -3.89 7.19 -19.82
N PRO A 92 -3.67 5.87 -19.99
CA PRO A 92 -2.74 5.32 -20.99
C PRO A 92 -3.15 5.60 -22.44
N ALA A 93 -4.42 5.92 -22.70
CA ALA A 93 -4.90 6.23 -24.03
C ALA A 93 -4.41 7.59 -24.56
N LEU A 94 -4.00 8.50 -23.67
CA LEU A 94 -3.65 9.87 -24.06
C LEU A 94 -2.32 9.93 -24.84
N PRO A 95 -2.26 10.66 -25.98
CA PRO A 95 -1.05 10.71 -26.82
C PRO A 95 0.19 11.24 -26.09
N TRP A 96 0.03 12.20 -25.18
CA TRP A 96 1.16 12.76 -24.43
C TRP A 96 1.69 11.78 -23.38
N VAL A 97 0.85 10.92 -22.81
CA VAL A 97 1.24 9.87 -21.87
C VAL A 97 2.10 8.84 -22.59
N LYS A 98 1.63 8.34 -23.76
CA LYS A 98 2.39 7.41 -24.60
C LYS A 98 3.77 7.97 -24.95
N LYS A 99 3.86 9.24 -25.39
CA LYS A 99 5.14 9.89 -25.70
C LYS A 99 6.11 9.94 -24.51
N ILE A 100 5.62 10.12 -23.29
CA ILE A 100 6.46 10.12 -22.08
C ILE A 100 6.92 8.70 -21.76
N VAL A 101 6.00 7.74 -21.75
CA VAL A 101 6.29 6.33 -21.49
C VAL A 101 7.35 5.80 -22.47
N THR A 102 7.18 6.02 -23.78
CA THR A 102 8.18 5.61 -24.79
C THR A 102 9.55 6.25 -24.58
N LYS A 103 9.61 7.49 -24.07
CA LYS A 103 10.90 8.13 -23.72
C LYS A 103 11.53 7.49 -22.49
N LEU A 104 10.72 7.10 -21.50
CA LEU A 104 11.17 6.45 -20.28
C LEU A 104 11.62 5.00 -20.55
N ASP A 105 10.94 4.27 -21.44
CA ASP A 105 11.33 2.90 -21.83
C ASP A 105 12.67 2.85 -22.57
N LYS A 106 12.99 3.91 -23.31
CA LYS A 106 14.29 4.05 -24.00
C LYS A 106 15.44 4.38 -23.05
N LYS A 107 15.12 4.85 -21.84
CA LYS A 107 16.13 5.06 -20.80
C LYS A 107 16.30 3.72 -20.09
N PRO A 108 17.52 3.16 -19.98
CA PRO A 108 17.74 1.98 -19.17
C PRO A 108 17.22 2.29 -17.77
N SER A 109 16.19 1.54 -17.34
CA SER A 109 15.70 1.66 -15.98
C SER A 109 16.85 1.23 -15.08
N ALA A 110 17.41 2.17 -14.30
CA ALA A 110 18.32 1.84 -13.23
C ALA A 110 17.54 0.94 -12.26
N ALA A 111 17.75 -0.37 -12.40
CA ALA A 111 17.32 -1.39 -11.47
C ALA A 111 18.21 -1.31 -10.22
#